data_AF-A0A7S3R9C7-F1
#
_entry.id   AF-A0A7S3R9C7-F1
#
_cell.length_a   1.000
_cell.length_b   1.000
_cell.length_c   1.000
_cell.angle_alpha   90.00
_cell.angle_beta   90.00
_cell.angle_gamma   90.00
#
_symmetry.space_group_name_H-M   'P 1'
#
loop_
_entity.id
_entity.type
_entity.pdbx_description
1 polymer ?
#
loop_
_entity_poly.entity_id
_entity_poly.type
_entity_poly.pdbx_seq_one_letter_code
_entity_poly.pdbx_strand_id
1 'polypeptide(L)'
;MKAFFKHGLFFLSSTGPPGQRIRDRAVTSIIYLNKDWDADRDGGCLRLFHTDGSGQFTDVAPESGRLVVFQACAVEHEVLPAFRQRWAMTAWVPTLKSFQE
;
A
#
# COMPACT_ATOMS: atom_id res chain seq x y z
N MET A 1 -10.01 -9.75 -5.36
CA MET A 1 -10.25 -8.34 -5.70
C MET A 1 -9.02 -7.83 -6.45
N LYS A 2 -9.12 -7.48 -7.74
CA LYS A 2 -7.96 -7.07 -8.57
C LYS A 2 -7.71 -5.57 -8.36
N ALA A 3 -6.58 -5.19 -7.78
CA ALA A 3 -6.15 -3.79 -7.76
C ALA A 3 -5.29 -3.54 -9.02
N PHE A 4 -5.87 -2.92 -10.03
CA PHE A 4 -5.14 -2.41 -11.19
C PHE A 4 -4.61 -1.02 -10.84
N PHE A 5 -3.29 -0.87 -10.75
CA PHE A 5 -2.64 0.44 -10.62
C PHE A 5 -2.29 0.93 -12.03
N LYS A 6 -3.15 1.77 -12.61
CA LYS A 6 -2.83 2.51 -13.83
C LYS A 6 -2.56 3.96 -13.42
N HIS A 7 -1.30 4.37 -13.48
CA HIS A 7 -0.78 5.74 -13.58
C HIS A 7 -1.33 6.75 -12.54
N GLY A 8 -0.54 7.03 -11.50
CA GLY A 8 -0.55 8.32 -10.80
C GLY A 8 -1.79 8.70 -9.99
N LEU A 9 -2.61 7.74 -9.54
CA LEU A 9 -3.80 8.04 -8.73
C LEU A 9 -3.60 7.68 -7.25
N PHE A 10 -3.58 8.72 -6.41
CA PHE A 10 -3.90 8.67 -4.99
C PHE A 10 -5.28 8.04 -4.82
N PHE A 11 -5.35 6.81 -4.30
CA PHE A 11 -6.62 6.16 -4.04
C PHE A 11 -7.18 6.59 -2.67
N LEU A 12 -7.91 7.70 -2.64
CA LEU A 12 -8.98 7.95 -1.67
C LEU A 12 -10.33 7.59 -2.30
N SER A 13 -10.56 6.30 -2.59
CA SER A 13 -11.90 5.85 -3.02
C SER A 13 -12.79 5.71 -1.79
N SER A 14 -13.72 6.65 -1.61
CA SER A 14 -14.57 6.78 -0.42
C SER A 14 -15.61 5.67 -0.20
N THR A 15 -15.59 4.57 -0.96
CA THR A 15 -16.59 3.49 -0.84
C THR A 15 -15.91 2.11 -0.71
N GLY A 16 -15.60 1.76 0.54
CA GLY A 16 -15.42 0.36 0.92
C GLY A 16 -16.74 -0.42 0.87
N PRO A 17 -16.72 -1.75 1.08
CA PRO A 17 -17.92 -2.56 1.20
C PRO A 17 -18.92 -1.96 2.21
N PRO A 18 -20.24 -2.16 2.06
CA PRO A 18 -21.23 -1.68 3.00
C PRO A 18 -20.85 -2.07 4.44
N GLY A 19 -20.66 -1.07 5.32
CA GLY A 19 -20.27 -1.28 6.72
C GLY A 19 -18.79 -1.09 7.05
N GLN A 20 -17.91 -0.86 6.06
CA GLN A 20 -16.48 -0.60 6.29
C GLN A 20 -16.10 0.75 5.68
N ARG A 21 -16.05 1.81 6.49
CA ARG A 21 -15.51 3.10 6.04
C ARG A 21 -13.98 2.95 5.96
N ILE A 22 -13.32 3.64 5.02
CA ILE A 22 -11.84 3.64 4.98
C ILE A 22 -11.24 4.15 6.30
N ARG A 23 -11.95 5.04 7.00
CA ARG A 23 -11.57 5.54 8.33
C ARG A 23 -11.50 4.44 9.40
N ASP A 24 -12.08 3.27 9.14
CA ASP A 24 -12.03 2.14 10.04
C ASP A 24 -10.83 1.23 9.75
N ARG A 25 -9.92 1.55 8.82
CA ARG A 25 -8.70 0.77 8.56
C ARG A 25 -7.56 1.27 9.44
N ALA A 26 -7.09 0.44 10.36
CA ALA A 26 -5.90 0.76 11.15
C ALA A 26 -4.63 0.53 10.33
N VAL A 27 -4.57 -0.59 9.61
CA VAL A 27 -3.33 -1.07 8.97
C VAL A 27 -3.60 -1.54 7.54
N THR A 28 -2.69 -1.18 6.63
CA THR A 28 -2.55 -1.78 5.30
C THR A 28 -1.37 -2.74 5.32
N SER A 29 -1.58 -3.95 4.81
CA SER A 29 -0.53 -4.97 4.65
C SER A 29 -0.47 -5.41 3.18
N ILE A 30 0.73 -5.44 2.60
CA ILE A 30 0.96 -5.81 1.20
C ILE A 30 2.07 -6.84 1.14
N ILE A 31 1.80 -8.02 0.57
CA ILE A 31 2.83 -9.01 0.25
C ILE A 31 3.06 -9.06 -1.26
N TYR A 32 4.33 -9.03 -1.66
CA TYR A 32 4.76 -9.05 -3.06
C TYR A 32 5.19 -10.44 -3.51
N LEU A 33 4.92 -10.75 -4.78
CA LEU A 33 5.10 -12.10 -5.35
C LEU A 33 5.95 -12.07 -6.65
N ASN A 34 6.84 -11.08 -6.79
CA ASN A 34 7.59 -10.86 -8.02
C ASN A 34 9.03 -11.32 -7.90
N LYS A 35 9.35 -12.47 -8.48
CA LYS A 35 10.71 -13.03 -8.49
C LYS A 35 11.65 -12.19 -9.35
N ASP A 36 12.91 -12.09 -8.97
CA ASP A 36 13.97 -11.43 -9.75
C ASP A 36 13.56 -10.00 -10.18
N TRP A 37 13.03 -9.22 -9.23
CA TRP A 37 12.64 -7.84 -9.47
C TRP A 37 13.87 -6.93 -9.43
N ASP A 38 14.04 -6.13 -10.48
CA ASP A 38 15.07 -5.10 -10.56
C ASP A 38 14.37 -3.73 -10.55
N ALA A 39 14.53 -2.94 -9.50
CA ALA A 39 13.80 -1.68 -9.36
C ALA A 39 14.21 -0.63 -10.40
N ASP A 40 15.47 -0.61 -10.84
CA ASP A 40 15.98 0.36 -11.79
C ASP A 40 15.47 0.06 -13.20
N ARG A 41 15.36 -1.23 -13.55
CA ARG A 41 14.82 -1.67 -14.85
C ARG A 41 13.29 -1.75 -14.87
N ASP A 42 12.69 -2.30 -13.83
CA ASP A 42 11.28 -2.73 -13.82
C ASP A 42 10.35 -1.71 -13.13
N GLY A 43 10.90 -0.76 -12.37
CA GLY A 43 10.14 0.24 -11.63
C GLY A 43 9.25 -0.36 -10.54
N GLY A 44 8.04 0.20 -10.37
CA GLY A 44 6.97 -0.41 -9.57
C GLY A 44 7.15 -0.36 -8.04
N CYS A 45 8.12 0.41 -7.55
CA CYS A 45 8.32 0.62 -6.12
C CYS A 45 7.10 1.24 -5.45
N LEU A 46 6.85 0.83 -4.22
CA LEU A 46 5.94 1.53 -3.32
C LEU A 46 6.74 2.62 -2.59
N ARG A 47 6.39 3.87 -2.83
CA ARG A 47 6.95 5.01 -2.11
C ARG A 47 6.12 5.27 -0.86
N LEU A 48 6.79 5.33 0.30
CA LEU A 48 6.21 5.67 1.59
C LEU A 48 6.78 7.02 2.04
N PHE A 49 5.93 8.02 2.28
CA PHE A 49 6.36 9.32 2.79
C PHE A 49 6.48 9.27 4.32
N HIS A 50 7.52 9.90 4.85
CA HIS A 50 7.77 9.96 6.29
C HIS A 50 6.79 10.93 6.95
N THR A 51 6.28 10.57 8.13
CA THR A 51 5.23 11.32 8.83
C THR A 51 5.77 12.48 9.69
N ASP A 52 7.08 12.71 9.69
CA ASP A 52 7.75 13.75 10.48
C ASP A 52 7.70 15.15 9.83
N GLY A 53 7.05 15.27 8.67
CA GLY A 53 6.94 16.52 7.92
C GLY A 53 8.21 16.92 7.17
N SER A 54 9.24 16.06 7.14
CA SER A 54 10.49 16.34 6.43
C SER A 54 10.36 16.30 4.89
N GLY A 55 9.27 15.71 4.38
CA GLY A 55 9.12 15.40 2.96
C GLY A 55 10.01 14.25 2.47
N GLN A 56 10.71 13.57 3.37
CA GLN A 56 11.48 12.36 3.04
C GLN A 56 10.56 11.20 2.70
N PHE A 57 11.10 10.25 1.92
CA PHE A 57 10.38 9.06 1.53
C PHE A 57 11.30 7.85 1.48
N THR A 58 10.68 6.67 1.48
CA THR A 58 11.36 5.38 1.29
C THR A 58 10.69 4.61 0.17
N ASP A 59 11.48 4.22 -0.83
CA ASP A 59 11.02 3.39 -1.93
C ASP A 59 11.27 1.92 -1.61
N VAL A 60 10.20 1.13 -1.69
CA VAL A 60 10.22 -0.31 -1.41
C VAL A 60 9.95 -1.08 -2.69
N ALA A 61 10.98 -1.78 -3.20
CA ALA A 61 10.83 -2.62 -4.39
C ALA A 61 9.86 -3.78 -4.12
N PRO A 62 8.99 -4.14 -5.09
CA PRO A 62 7.97 -5.18 -4.91
C PRO A 62 8.54 -6.60 -5.08
N GLU A 63 9.59 -6.94 -4.35
CA GLU A 63 10.28 -8.23 -4.43
C GLU A 63 9.47 -9.38 -3.83
N SER A 64 9.58 -10.57 -4.43
CA SER A 64 8.92 -11.79 -3.95
C SER A 64 9.22 -12.06 -2.47
N GLY A 65 8.16 -12.31 -1.68
CA GLY A 65 8.26 -12.59 -0.25
C GLY A 65 8.36 -11.35 0.63
N ARG A 66 8.45 -10.14 0.05
CA ARG A 66 8.46 -8.90 0.82
C ARG A 66 7.06 -8.54 1.31
N LEU A 67 6.92 -8.44 2.64
CA LEU A 67 5.74 -7.92 3.32
C LEU A 67 5.99 -6.47 3.75
N VAL A 68 5.08 -5.58 3.39
CA VAL A 68 5.08 -4.18 3.81
C VAL A 68 3.81 -3.91 4.61
N VAL A 69 3.97 -3.34 5.81
CA VAL A 69 2.88 -3.04 6.73
C VAL A 69 3.00 -1.59 7.17
N PHE A 70 1.93 -0.81 7.04
CA PHE A 70 1.92 0.60 7.43
C PHE A 70 0.53 1.07 7.89
N GLN A 71 0.50 2.15 8.66
CA GLN A 71 -0.74 2.74 9.16
C GLN A 71 -1.55 3.35 8.01
N ALA A 72 -2.78 2.87 7.82
CA ALA A 72 -3.57 3.16 6.62
C ALA A 72 -3.96 4.64 6.47
N CYS A 73 -4.11 5.37 7.58
CA CYS A 73 -4.50 6.79 7.58
C CYS A 73 -3.37 7.76 7.93
N ALA A 74 -2.19 7.28 8.32
CA ALA A 74 -1.08 8.13 8.72
C ALA A 74 0.04 8.19 7.67
N VAL A 75 0.28 7.08 6.97
CA VAL A 75 1.38 6.99 5.99
C VAL A 75 0.84 7.26 4.59
N GLU A 76 1.19 8.43 4.06
CA GLU A 76 1.00 8.74 2.65
C GLU A 76 1.90 7.84 1.80
N HIS A 77 1.36 7.33 0.70
CA HIS A 77 2.08 6.40 -0.15
C HIS A 77 1.60 6.46 -1.60
N GLU A 78 2.50 6.18 -2.52
CA GLU A 78 2.20 6.04 -3.95
C GLU A 78 2.89 4.83 -4.56
N VAL A 79 2.31 4.26 -5.61
CA VAL A 79 2.95 3.19 -6.38
C VAL A 79 3.54 3.81 -7.64
N LEU A 80 4.87 3.76 -7.75
CA LEU A 80 5.59 4.25 -8.93
C LEU A 80 5.25 3.42 -10.18
N PRO A 81 5.41 3.98 -11.39
CA PRO A 81 5.16 3.26 -12.64
C PRO A 81 5.94 1.94 -12.70
N ALA A 82 5.25 0.86 -13.08
CA ALA A 82 5.86 -0.45 -13.29
C ALA A 82 5.92 -0.76 -14.80
N PHE A 83 7.05 -1.28 -15.26
CA PHE A 83 7.30 -1.59 -16.67
C PHE A 83 7.23 -3.10 -16.97
N ARG A 84 6.88 -3.91 -15.96
CA ARG A 84 6.52 -5.32 -16.10
C ARG A 84 5.34 -5.69 -15.20
N GLN A 85 4.83 -6.91 -15.35
CA GLN A 85 3.71 -7.39 -14.53
C GLN A 85 4.09 -7.46 -13.04
N ARG A 86 3.32 -6.74 -12.21
CA ARG A 86 3.51 -6.59 -10.76
C ARG A 86 2.36 -7.25 -9.98
N TRP A 87 2.68 -8.33 -9.29
CA TRP A 87 1.79 -9.10 -8.43
C TRP A 87 1.95 -8.68 -6.97
N ALA A 88 0.81 -8.43 -6.32
CA ALA A 88 0.73 -8.12 -4.90
C ALA A 88 -0.60 -8.64 -4.34
N MET A 89 -0.59 -9.01 -3.06
CA MET A 89 -1.80 -9.27 -2.29
C MET A 89 -1.89 -8.24 -1.17
N THR A 90 -3.03 -7.57 -1.06
CA THR A 90 -3.28 -6.54 -0.04
C THR A 90 -4.35 -7.02 0.93
N ALA A 91 -4.07 -6.87 2.22
CA ALA A 91 -5.03 -7.06 3.31
C ALA A 91 -5.14 -5.77 4.12
N TRP A 92 -6.33 -5.53 4.67
CA TRP A 92 -6.59 -4.40 5.55
C TRP A 92 -7.11 -4.90 6.89
N VAL A 93 -6.51 -4.42 7.97
CA VAL A 93 -6.97 -4.71 9.32
C VAL A 93 -7.79 -3.52 9.81
N PRO A 94 -9.06 -3.72 10.18
CA PRO A 94 -9.85 -2.64 10.72
C PRO A 94 -9.38 -2.27 12.13
N THR A 95 -9.61 -1.02 12.52
CA THR A 95 -9.49 -0.58 13.92
C THR A 95 -10.44 -1.40 14.76
N LEU A 96 -9.90 -2.15 15.72
CA LEU A 96 -10.72 -2.77 16.75
C LEU A 96 -11.35 -1.62 17.55
N LYS A 97 -12.68 -1.52 17.53
CA LYS A 97 -13.36 -0.76 18.57
C LYS A 97 -13.01 -1.48 19.87
N SER A 98 -12.30 -0.78 20.76
CA SER A 98 -12.09 -1.26 22.11
C SER A 98 -13.43 -1.74 22.65
N PHE A 99 -13.50 -3.00 23.08
CA PHE A 99 -14.58 -3.48 23.93
C PHE A 99 -14.45 -2.69 25.24
N GLN A 100 -15.05 -1.51 25.29
CA GLN A 100 -15.33 -0.85 26.55
C GLN A 100 -16.55 -1.56 27.11
N GLU A 101 -16.32 -2.47 28.04
CA GLU A 101 -17.31 -2.87 29.06
C GLU A 101 -17.49 -1.73 30.06
#